data_AF-A0A961C6D4-F1
#
_entry.id   AF-A0A961C6D4-F1
#
_cell.length_a   1.000
_cell.length_b   1.000
_cell.length_c   1.000
_cell.angle_alpha   90.00
_cell.angle_beta   90.00
_cell.angle_gamma   90.00
#
_symmetry.space_group_name_H-M   'P 1'
#
loop_
_entity.id
_entity.type
_entity.pdbx_description
1 polymer ?
#
loop_
_entity_poly.entity_id
_entity_poly.type
_entity_poly.pdbx_seq_one_letter_code
_entity_poly.pdbx_strand_id
1 'polypeptide(L)'
;MRFKYVAAAAVSVAVLSGCSATTGGSPQPGRVDTSSTATRSETTTTTAEAARTPVTIEGDTGDSLDQLAQTTLDSLVTFWDGQGKVTEPLTYRYWESGKGETSPVCAKHTHRGGMFCNRKSGAKKDDELDWDKTYLGTVVDDPKVGAKAAPVLILAHEYGHAVQAATGHYKDNPNRELQADCLAGVFGKNTVPEVTDSEWAAATFVVYRAMSDGLDMDKITDRTKAFTTGRYGSFDTCMRYTG
;
A
#
# COMPACT_ATOMS: atom_id res chain seq x y z
N MET A 1 -37.33 -8.99 -59.54
CA MET A 1 -36.42 -8.82 -60.69
C MET A 1 -34.98 -8.71 -60.16
N ARG A 2 -34.05 -9.43 -60.79
CA ARG A 2 -32.60 -9.50 -60.48
C ARG A 2 -31.87 -8.33 -61.14
N PHE A 3 -30.77 -7.83 -60.54
CA PHE A 3 -29.49 -7.32 -61.14
C PHE A 3 -28.64 -6.75 -59.96
N LYS A 4 -27.71 -7.48 -59.32
CA LYS A 4 -26.27 -7.73 -59.62
C LYS A 4 -25.46 -6.50 -60.09
N TYR A 5 -24.55 -5.99 -59.23
CA TYR A 5 -23.12 -5.53 -59.44
C TYR A 5 -22.59 -5.19 -58.02
N VAL A 6 -21.66 -5.91 -57.35
CA VAL A 6 -20.23 -6.21 -57.55
C VAL A 6 -19.28 -5.00 -57.39
N ALA A 7 -18.57 -5.04 -56.24
CA ALA A 7 -17.18 -4.65 -55.92
C ALA A 7 -16.68 -3.20 -56.04
N ALA A 8 -16.15 -2.67 -54.93
CA ALA A 8 -14.70 -2.49 -54.75
C ALA A 8 -14.38 -2.25 -53.26
N ALA A 9 -13.55 -3.12 -52.67
CA ALA A 9 -13.00 -2.97 -51.34
C ALA A 9 -11.73 -2.10 -51.41
N ALA A 10 -11.62 -1.09 -50.54
CA ALA A 10 -10.38 -0.37 -50.28
C ALA A 10 -9.91 -0.73 -48.87
N VAL A 11 -8.88 -1.57 -48.81
CA VAL A 11 -8.17 -1.95 -47.59
C VAL A 11 -7.05 -0.93 -47.38
N SER A 12 -7.15 -0.13 -46.33
CA SER A 12 -6.07 0.75 -45.90
C SER A 12 -5.25 0.02 -44.83
N VAL A 13 -4.09 -0.52 -45.23
CA VAL A 13 -3.08 -1.05 -44.31
C VAL A 13 -2.24 0.13 -43.80
N ALA A 14 -2.39 0.50 -42.53
CA ALA A 14 -1.48 1.42 -41.87
C ALA A 14 -0.30 0.63 -41.28
N VAL A 15 0.86 0.75 -41.90
CA VAL A 15 2.13 0.18 -41.41
C VAL A 15 2.74 1.20 -40.44
N LEU A 16 2.75 0.89 -39.14
CA LEU A 16 3.54 1.62 -38.15
C LEU A 16 4.96 1.03 -38.14
N SER A 17 5.92 1.81 -38.63
CA SER A 17 7.34 1.49 -38.65
C SER A 17 7.96 1.66 -37.25
N GLY A 18 8.45 0.56 -36.68
CA GLY A 18 9.27 0.56 -35.47
C GLY A 18 10.70 1.01 -35.77
N CYS A 19 11.24 1.89 -34.93
CA CYS A 19 12.66 2.23 -34.93
C CYS A 19 13.47 1.11 -34.23
N SER A 20 14.16 0.28 -34.99
CA SER A 20 15.28 -0.52 -34.48
C SER A 20 16.55 0.30 -34.62
N ALA A 21 17.22 0.60 -33.51
CA ALA A 21 18.55 1.18 -33.51
C ALA A 21 19.59 0.05 -33.63
N THR A 22 20.34 0.03 -34.73
CA THR A 22 21.49 -0.84 -34.91
C THR A 22 22.73 -0.21 -34.29
N THR A 23 23.32 -0.85 -33.27
CA THR A 23 24.66 -0.51 -32.79
C THR A 23 25.69 -1.02 -33.79
N GLY A 24 26.30 -0.11 -34.54
CA GLY A 24 27.40 -0.42 -35.45
C GLY A 24 28.69 -0.70 -34.69
N GLY A 25 28.99 -1.98 -34.45
CA GLY A 25 30.30 -2.45 -34.03
C GLY A 25 31.09 -2.96 -35.22
N SER A 26 32.19 -2.30 -35.58
CA SER A 26 33.11 -2.73 -36.63
C SER A 26 34.06 -3.81 -36.09
N PRO A 27 34.22 -4.99 -36.72
CA PRO A 27 35.16 -5.99 -36.25
C PRO A 27 36.58 -5.67 -36.77
N GLN A 28 37.52 -5.46 -35.85
CA GLN A 28 38.95 -5.34 -36.18
C GLN A 28 39.64 -6.69 -35.90
N PRO A 29 40.45 -7.24 -36.84
CA PRO A 29 41.05 -8.55 -36.65
C PRO A 29 42.39 -8.47 -35.91
N GLY A 30 42.53 -9.34 -34.90
CA GLY A 30 43.77 -10.03 -34.56
C GLY A 30 44.76 -9.33 -33.61
N ARG A 31 44.84 -9.84 -32.37
CA ARG A 31 46.08 -10.42 -31.83
C ARG A 31 45.75 -11.32 -30.65
N VAL A 32 46.17 -12.58 -30.76
CA VAL A 32 46.18 -13.55 -29.67
C VAL A 32 47.35 -13.18 -28.76
N ASP A 33 47.07 -12.85 -27.51
CA ASP A 33 48.07 -12.88 -26.45
C ASP A 33 47.48 -13.61 -25.23
N THR A 34 48.24 -14.61 -24.81
CA THR A 34 47.97 -15.58 -23.76
C THR A 34 48.19 -14.95 -22.38
N SER A 35 47.42 -15.40 -21.40
CA SER A 35 47.53 -15.08 -19.96
C SER A 35 47.20 -13.65 -19.54
N SER A 36 46.01 -13.47 -18.94
CA SER A 36 45.87 -12.89 -17.60
C SER A 36 44.40 -12.89 -17.17
N THR A 37 44.17 -13.44 -15.99
CA THR A 37 42.92 -13.44 -15.23
C THR A 37 42.40 -12.01 -15.10
N ALA A 38 41.40 -11.65 -15.90
CA ALA A 38 40.74 -10.35 -15.82
C ALA A 38 39.62 -10.43 -14.79
N THR A 39 39.93 -9.92 -13.60
CA THR A 39 38.99 -9.43 -12.60
C THR A 39 37.84 -8.67 -13.28
N ARG A 40 36.63 -9.19 -13.18
CA ARG A 40 35.42 -8.48 -13.58
C ARG A 40 35.28 -7.29 -12.65
N SER A 41 35.55 -6.09 -13.17
CA SER A 41 35.18 -4.84 -12.52
C SER A 41 33.68 -4.85 -12.25
N GLU A 42 33.33 -5.09 -10.98
CA GLU A 42 32.06 -4.71 -10.39
C GLU A 42 31.92 -3.20 -10.55
N THR A 43 30.99 -2.80 -11.42
CA THR A 43 30.44 -1.45 -11.39
C THR A 43 29.83 -1.26 -10.00
N THR A 44 30.55 -0.50 -9.18
CA THR A 44 30.13 -0.05 -7.87
C THR A 44 29.03 0.98 -8.05
N THR A 45 27.77 0.54 -8.03
CA THR A 45 26.66 1.44 -7.72
C THR A 45 26.48 1.43 -6.21
N THR A 46 27.21 2.33 -5.54
CA THR A 46 26.97 2.79 -4.17
C THR A 46 25.53 3.30 -4.11
N THR A 47 24.62 2.67 -3.37
CA THR A 47 24.43 2.89 -1.94
C THR A 47 23.70 1.67 -1.41
N ALA A 48 24.22 1.11 -0.33
CA ALA A 48 23.51 0.11 0.45
C ALA A 48 22.08 0.57 0.71
N GLU A 49 21.11 -0.06 0.06
CA GLU A 49 19.86 -0.43 0.70
C GLU A 49 20.31 -1.17 1.96
N ALA A 50 20.50 -0.43 3.05
CA ALA A 50 20.85 -1.00 4.34
C ALA A 50 19.84 -2.11 4.54
N ALA A 51 20.31 -3.37 4.57
CA ALA A 51 19.48 -4.56 4.58
C ALA A 51 18.43 -4.37 5.66
N ARG A 52 17.23 -3.97 5.23
CA ARG A 52 16.20 -3.58 6.15
C ARG A 52 15.69 -4.85 6.77
N THR A 53 15.58 -4.89 8.10
CA THR A 53 14.95 -6.02 8.76
C THR A 53 13.54 -6.15 8.18
N PRO A 54 13.21 -7.27 7.52
CA PRO A 54 11.86 -7.49 7.02
C PRO A 54 10.86 -7.39 8.15
N VAL A 55 9.63 -6.95 7.85
CA VAL A 55 8.55 -7.02 8.83
C VAL A 55 8.41 -8.46 9.31
N THR A 56 8.17 -8.64 10.61
CA THR A 56 7.83 -9.94 11.18
C THR A 56 6.47 -9.81 11.84
N ILE A 57 5.51 -10.61 11.38
CA ILE A 57 4.18 -10.69 11.97
C ILE A 57 4.18 -11.81 13.02
N GLU A 58 3.79 -11.51 14.25
CA GLU A 58 3.68 -12.54 15.26
C GLU A 58 2.50 -13.48 14.97
N GLY A 59 2.76 -14.78 15.03
CA GLY A 59 1.75 -15.81 14.77
C GLY A 59 1.55 -16.11 13.29
N ASP A 60 2.34 -15.49 12.39
CA ASP A 60 2.30 -15.76 10.95
C ASP A 60 2.39 -17.25 10.63
N THR A 61 1.40 -17.75 9.91
CA THR A 61 1.27 -19.15 9.48
C THR A 61 1.67 -19.36 8.02
N GLY A 62 1.90 -18.28 7.28
CA GLY A 62 2.28 -18.26 5.87
C GLY A 62 1.11 -18.42 4.90
N ASP A 63 -0.14 -18.26 5.36
CA ASP A 63 -1.31 -18.33 4.47
C ASP A 63 -1.43 -17.10 3.55
N SER A 64 -2.41 -17.10 2.64
CA SER A 64 -2.54 -16.03 1.64
C SER A 64 -2.88 -14.67 2.26
N LEU A 65 -3.56 -14.64 3.41
CA LEU A 65 -3.84 -13.38 4.11
C LEU A 65 -2.60 -12.89 4.87
N ASP A 66 -1.82 -13.80 5.45
CA ASP A 66 -0.54 -13.45 6.07
C ASP A 66 0.43 -12.88 5.03
N GLN A 67 0.57 -13.53 3.87
CA GLN A 67 1.41 -13.03 2.78
C GLN A 67 0.96 -11.66 2.26
N LEU A 68 -0.35 -11.44 2.17
CA LEU A 68 -0.92 -10.15 1.77
C LEU A 68 -0.60 -9.05 2.80
N ALA A 69 -0.80 -9.34 4.09
CA ALA A 69 -0.48 -8.42 5.17
C ALA A 69 1.02 -8.11 5.22
N GLN A 70 1.87 -9.14 5.16
CA GLN A 70 3.33 -9.05 5.14
C GLN A 70 3.80 -8.15 4.00
N THR A 71 3.37 -8.41 2.76
CA THR A 71 3.74 -7.62 1.57
C THR A 71 3.30 -6.16 1.71
N THR A 72 2.11 -5.92 2.27
CA THR A 72 1.59 -4.56 2.49
C THR A 72 2.41 -3.84 3.56
N LEU A 73 2.69 -4.50 4.69
CA LEU A 73 3.44 -3.91 5.80
C LEU A 73 4.89 -3.61 5.39
N ASP A 74 5.56 -4.51 4.67
CA ASP A 74 6.89 -4.26 4.10
C ASP A 74 6.87 -3.03 3.18
N SER A 75 5.82 -2.87 2.36
CA SER A 75 5.63 -1.70 1.50
C SER A 75 5.37 -0.42 2.29
N LEU A 76 4.58 -0.47 3.37
CA LEU A 76 4.29 0.68 4.25
C LEU A 76 5.55 1.16 4.96
N VAL A 77 6.28 0.22 5.54
CA VAL A 77 7.55 0.43 6.22
C VAL A 77 8.55 1.06 5.25
N THR A 78 8.69 0.50 4.04
CA THR A 78 9.49 1.05 2.94
C THR A 78 9.10 2.47 2.57
N PHE A 79 7.81 2.70 2.31
CA PHE A 79 7.29 3.97 1.84
C PHE A 79 7.47 5.11 2.86
N TRP A 80 7.14 4.87 4.14
CA TRP A 80 7.14 5.92 5.16
C TRP A 80 8.52 6.20 5.75
N ASP A 81 9.40 5.21 5.83
CA ASP A 81 10.79 5.42 6.26
C ASP A 81 11.66 6.01 5.17
N GLY A 82 11.41 5.68 3.90
CA GLY A 82 12.01 6.41 2.79
C GLY A 82 11.70 7.91 2.81
N GLN A 83 10.65 8.31 3.54
CA GLN A 83 10.26 9.70 3.80
C GLN A 83 10.67 10.20 5.21
N GLY A 84 11.36 9.38 6.00
CA GLY A 84 11.79 9.67 7.36
C GLY A 84 10.64 9.91 8.34
N LYS A 85 9.45 9.31 8.09
CA LYS A 85 8.25 9.53 8.92
C LYS A 85 8.07 8.51 10.03
N VAL A 86 8.47 7.26 9.80
CA VAL A 86 8.45 6.18 10.80
C VAL A 86 9.75 5.40 10.67
N THR A 87 10.71 5.72 11.53
CA THR A 87 12.07 5.15 11.51
C THR A 87 12.28 4.07 12.58
N GLU A 88 11.41 4.05 13.58
CA GLU A 88 11.46 3.07 14.67
C GLU A 88 10.60 1.85 14.32
N PRO A 89 11.04 0.63 14.65
CA PRO A 89 10.27 -0.58 14.38
C PRO A 89 8.98 -0.62 15.21
N LEU A 90 7.95 -1.23 14.64
CA LEU A 90 6.70 -1.57 15.32
C LEU A 90 6.63 -3.08 15.56
N THR A 91 5.83 -3.47 16.54
CA THR A 91 5.34 -4.85 16.67
C THR A 91 4.09 -5.02 15.81
N TYR A 92 3.99 -6.12 15.06
CA TYR A 92 2.84 -6.45 14.23
C TYR A 92 2.21 -7.75 14.69
N ARG A 93 0.90 -7.75 14.96
CA ARG A 93 0.13 -8.96 15.31
C ARG A 93 -1.24 -8.94 14.67
N TYR A 94 -1.90 -10.09 14.68
CA TYR A 94 -3.33 -10.16 14.39
C TYR A 94 -4.08 -10.97 15.44
N TRP A 95 -5.40 -10.87 15.40
CA TRP A 95 -6.31 -11.83 16.01
C TRP A 95 -7.30 -12.35 14.98
N GLU A 96 -7.92 -13.48 15.29
CA GLU A 96 -8.92 -14.11 14.43
C GLU A 96 -10.29 -14.13 15.12
N SER A 97 -11.10 -13.08 14.90
CA SER A 97 -12.45 -13.02 15.49
C SER A 97 -13.36 -14.17 15.05
N GLY A 98 -13.15 -14.73 13.85
CA GLY A 98 -13.86 -15.91 13.36
C GLY A 98 -13.57 -17.18 14.17
N LYS A 99 -12.45 -17.22 14.91
CA LYS A 99 -12.10 -18.28 15.86
C LYS A 99 -12.54 -17.95 17.29
N GLY A 100 -13.25 -16.85 17.49
CA GLY A 100 -13.63 -16.36 18.81
C GLY A 100 -12.50 -15.67 19.57
N GLU A 101 -11.37 -15.39 18.91
CA GLU A 101 -10.30 -14.59 19.50
C GLU A 101 -10.75 -13.13 19.62
N THR A 102 -10.46 -12.54 20.77
CA THR A 102 -10.57 -11.10 20.94
C THR A 102 -9.26 -10.46 20.55
N SER A 103 -9.31 -9.23 20.03
CA SER A 103 -8.10 -8.45 19.81
C SER A 103 -7.19 -8.50 21.05
N PRO A 104 -5.86 -8.60 20.88
CA PRO A 104 -4.91 -8.37 21.98
C PRO A 104 -4.95 -6.91 22.48
N VAL A 105 -5.62 -6.04 21.70
CA VAL A 105 -6.11 -4.66 21.89
C VAL A 105 -5.12 -3.57 22.25
N CYS A 106 -4.12 -3.78 23.11
CA CYS A 106 -3.85 -2.77 24.16
C CYS A 106 -4.91 -2.76 25.27
N ALA A 107 -5.61 -3.91 25.34
CA ALA A 107 -6.38 -4.58 26.38
C ALA A 107 -7.76 -4.09 26.88
N LYS A 108 -8.54 -3.21 26.22
CA LYS A 108 -9.93 -2.90 26.70
C LYS A 108 -11.12 -2.75 25.71
N HIS A 109 -10.94 -2.60 24.39
CA HIS A 109 -12.04 -2.42 23.43
C HIS A 109 -11.85 -3.21 22.14
N THR A 110 -12.93 -3.81 21.63
CA THR A 110 -12.99 -4.45 20.32
C THR A 110 -13.18 -3.39 19.23
N HIS A 111 -12.25 -3.29 18.29
CA HIS A 111 -12.38 -2.45 17.10
C HIS A 111 -12.45 -3.34 15.85
N ARG A 112 -13.37 -3.04 14.93
CA ARG A 112 -13.47 -3.71 13.63
C ARG A 112 -12.43 -3.11 12.69
N GLY A 113 -11.57 -3.93 12.09
CA GLY A 113 -10.48 -3.47 11.21
C GLY A 113 -9.11 -3.74 11.80
N GLY A 114 -8.61 -2.79 12.58
CA GLY A 114 -7.34 -2.90 13.30
C GLY A 114 -7.20 -1.84 14.39
N MET A 115 -5.98 -1.68 14.88
CA MET A 115 -5.62 -0.71 15.90
C MET A 115 -4.12 -0.42 15.87
N PHE A 116 -3.76 0.86 15.98
CA PHE A 116 -2.42 1.29 16.37
C PHE A 116 -2.37 1.76 17.84
N CYS A 117 -1.34 1.31 18.55
CA CYS A 117 -1.07 1.71 19.91
C CYS A 117 0.29 2.36 20.08
N ASN A 118 0.24 3.61 20.55
CA ASN A 118 1.43 4.30 21.04
C ASN A 118 1.82 3.74 22.43
N ARG A 119 2.66 2.70 22.42
CA ARG A 119 3.12 1.99 23.62
C ARG A 119 4.32 2.67 24.26
N LYS A 120 5.04 3.56 23.55
CA LYS A 120 6.17 4.32 24.08
C LYS A 120 5.87 5.15 25.33
N SER A 121 4.59 5.40 25.65
CA SER A 121 4.18 5.99 26.94
C SER A 121 3.92 4.99 28.08
N GLY A 122 4.15 3.69 27.89
CA GLY A 122 3.87 2.61 28.86
C GLY A 122 5.05 1.66 29.12
N ALA A 123 4.79 0.50 29.75
CA ALA A 123 5.83 -0.47 30.15
C ALA A 123 6.44 -1.30 29.00
N LYS A 124 5.79 -1.36 27.83
CA LYS A 124 6.34 -1.93 26.60
C LYS A 124 7.00 -0.82 25.78
N LYS A 125 8.13 -1.10 25.13
CA LYS A 125 8.97 -0.05 24.52
C LYS A 125 8.64 0.28 23.07
N ASP A 126 8.03 -0.66 22.34
CA ASP A 126 7.78 -0.51 20.90
C ASP A 126 6.28 -0.33 20.63
N ASP A 127 5.97 0.58 19.71
CA ASP A 127 4.59 0.81 19.26
C ASP A 127 4.05 -0.44 18.54
N GLU A 128 2.75 -0.66 18.60
CA GLU A 128 2.11 -1.91 18.19
C GLU A 128 1.01 -1.62 17.16
N LEU A 129 0.95 -2.38 16.07
CA LEU A 129 -0.10 -2.35 15.06
C LEU A 129 -0.73 -3.74 14.97
N ASP A 130 -2.00 -3.81 15.33
CA ASP A 130 -2.78 -5.05 15.34
C ASP A 130 -3.94 -4.97 14.33
N TRP A 131 -4.34 -6.10 13.74
CA TRP A 131 -5.55 -6.17 12.90
C TRP A 131 -6.37 -7.45 13.11
N ASP A 132 -7.65 -7.37 12.75
CA ASP A 132 -8.51 -8.55 12.69
C ASP A 132 -8.29 -9.27 11.35
N LYS A 133 -7.60 -10.41 11.38
CA LYS A 133 -7.33 -11.20 10.18
C LYS A 133 -8.62 -11.78 9.57
N THR A 134 -9.61 -12.12 10.40
CA THR A 134 -10.91 -12.60 9.91
C THR A 134 -11.64 -11.49 9.16
N TYR A 135 -11.64 -10.28 9.71
CA TYR A 135 -12.27 -9.14 9.06
C TYR A 135 -11.52 -8.72 7.79
N LEU A 136 -10.18 -8.71 7.81
CA LEU A 136 -9.38 -8.46 6.61
C LEU A 136 -9.75 -9.43 5.49
N GLY A 137 -9.85 -10.73 5.78
CA GLY A 137 -10.31 -11.73 4.81
C GLY A 137 -11.70 -11.43 4.26
N THR A 138 -12.65 -11.07 5.13
CA THR A 138 -14.01 -10.68 4.72
C THR A 138 -14.00 -9.48 3.75
N VAL A 139 -13.14 -8.49 4.01
CA VAL A 139 -13.02 -7.30 3.16
C VAL A 139 -12.28 -7.61 1.85
N VAL A 140 -11.29 -8.50 1.88
CA VAL A 140 -10.58 -9.00 0.68
C VAL A 140 -11.55 -9.72 -0.26
N ASP A 141 -12.49 -10.50 0.28
CA ASP A 141 -13.47 -11.25 -0.49
C ASP A 141 -14.63 -10.38 -1.03
N ASP A 142 -14.76 -9.12 -0.59
CA ASP A 142 -15.77 -8.21 -1.12
C ASP A 142 -15.41 -7.79 -2.56
N PRO A 143 -16.28 -8.02 -3.55
CA PRO A 143 -15.99 -7.75 -4.96
C PRO A 143 -15.81 -6.27 -5.30
N LYS A 144 -16.22 -5.34 -4.42
CA LYS A 144 -16.01 -3.89 -4.58
C LYS A 144 -14.72 -3.41 -3.92
N VAL A 145 -14.09 -4.24 -3.10
CA VAL A 145 -12.87 -3.88 -2.36
C VAL A 145 -11.68 -4.69 -2.87
N GLY A 146 -11.72 -6.02 -2.76
CA GLY A 146 -10.67 -6.90 -3.24
C GLY A 146 -9.34 -6.79 -2.48
N ALA A 147 -8.42 -7.70 -2.80
CA ALA A 147 -7.10 -7.82 -2.17
C ALA A 147 -6.20 -6.58 -2.32
N LYS A 148 -6.47 -5.70 -3.28
CA LYS A 148 -5.66 -4.50 -3.53
C LYS A 148 -6.04 -3.32 -2.63
N ALA A 149 -7.34 -3.09 -2.44
CA ALA A 149 -7.83 -1.97 -1.64
C ALA A 149 -7.95 -2.34 -0.16
N ALA A 150 -8.31 -3.58 0.17
CA ALA A 150 -8.53 -4.03 1.54
C ALA A 150 -7.37 -3.72 2.50
N PRO A 151 -6.11 -4.10 2.21
CA PRO A 151 -5.00 -3.85 3.13
C PRO A 151 -4.62 -2.36 3.19
N VAL A 152 -4.90 -1.57 2.15
CA VAL A 152 -4.73 -0.10 2.21
C VAL A 152 -5.74 0.52 3.16
N LEU A 153 -7.02 0.15 3.05
CA LEU A 153 -8.09 0.73 3.86
C LEU A 153 -8.03 0.31 5.34
N ILE A 154 -7.37 -0.82 5.64
CA ILE A 154 -7.20 -1.33 7.00
C ILE A 154 -5.78 -1.04 7.51
N LEU A 155 -4.77 -1.70 6.96
CA LEU A 155 -3.41 -1.64 7.50
C LEU A 155 -2.74 -0.29 7.27
N ALA A 156 -2.92 0.34 6.09
CA ALA A 156 -2.33 1.66 5.85
C ALA A 156 -3.02 2.76 6.66
N HIS A 157 -4.31 2.60 7.01
CA HIS A 157 -5.00 3.46 7.96
C HIS A 157 -4.34 3.37 9.35
N GLU A 158 -4.18 2.16 9.89
CA GLU A 158 -3.53 1.98 11.20
C GLU A 158 -2.06 2.44 11.18
N TYR A 159 -1.34 2.21 10.10
CA TYR A 159 0.02 2.73 9.95
C TYR A 159 0.04 4.27 9.86
N GLY A 160 -1.03 4.88 9.34
CA GLY A 160 -1.24 6.33 9.38
C GLY A 160 -1.19 6.88 10.81
N HIS A 161 -1.71 6.14 11.79
CA HIS A 161 -1.57 6.49 13.20
C HIS A 161 -0.12 6.38 13.70
N ALA A 162 0.66 5.42 13.21
CA ALA A 162 2.08 5.32 13.52
C ALA A 162 2.86 6.55 12.99
N VAL A 163 2.55 6.98 11.76
CA VAL A 163 3.08 8.21 11.17
C VAL A 163 2.72 9.42 12.03
N GLN A 164 1.46 9.54 12.46
CA GLN A 164 1.03 10.61 13.36
C GLN A 164 1.79 10.58 14.69
N ALA A 165 2.02 9.40 15.26
CA ALA A 165 2.70 9.26 16.54
C ALA A 165 4.17 9.68 16.42
N ALA A 166 4.86 9.21 15.39
CA ALA A 166 6.26 9.54 15.12
C ALA A 166 6.47 11.02 14.78
N THR A 167 5.46 11.69 14.21
CA THR A 167 5.54 13.10 13.79
C THR A 167 4.90 14.08 14.77
N GLY A 168 4.38 13.61 15.91
CA GLY A 168 3.80 14.47 16.95
C GLY A 168 2.36 14.94 16.69
N HIS A 169 1.64 14.32 15.76
CA HIS A 169 0.27 14.66 15.37
C HIS A 169 -0.81 13.68 15.88
N TYR A 170 -0.43 12.72 16.73
CA TYR A 170 -1.33 11.67 17.23
C TYR A 170 -2.21 12.10 18.42
N LYS A 171 -1.63 12.83 19.38
CA LYS A 171 -2.34 13.26 20.61
C LYS A 171 -3.10 14.56 20.36
N ASP A 172 -4.26 14.70 21.02
CA ASP A 172 -5.11 15.91 21.00
C ASP A 172 -5.54 16.40 19.62
N ASN A 173 -5.55 15.51 18.62
CA ASN A 173 -5.99 15.81 17.26
C ASN A 173 -7.45 15.37 17.07
N PRO A 174 -8.43 16.30 16.95
CA PRO A 174 -9.83 15.95 16.74
C PRO A 174 -10.08 15.28 15.37
N ASN A 175 -9.17 15.47 14.41
CA ASN A 175 -9.23 14.92 13.07
C ASN A 175 -8.31 13.71 12.89
N ARG A 176 -7.90 13.06 13.99
CA ARG A 176 -6.92 11.94 13.95
C ARG A 176 -7.31 10.86 12.95
N GLU A 177 -8.55 10.40 12.97
CA GLU A 177 -9.05 9.34 12.07
C GLU A 177 -9.06 9.77 10.61
N LEU A 178 -9.54 10.98 10.32
CA LEU A 178 -9.57 11.52 8.96
C LEU A 178 -8.15 11.74 8.41
N GLN A 179 -7.24 12.20 9.26
CA GLN A 179 -5.85 12.35 8.86
C GLN A 179 -5.18 10.99 8.61
N ALA A 180 -5.52 9.93 9.37
CA ALA A 180 -5.06 8.58 9.09
C ALA A 180 -5.61 8.04 7.76
N ASP A 181 -6.90 8.27 7.46
CA ASP A 181 -7.50 7.98 6.15
C ASP A 181 -6.78 8.72 5.02
N CYS A 182 -6.47 10.00 5.21
CA CYS A 182 -5.68 10.78 4.25
C CYS A 182 -4.28 10.17 4.02
N LEU A 183 -3.58 9.78 5.08
CA LEU A 183 -2.27 9.13 4.96
C LEU A 183 -2.37 7.78 4.23
N ALA A 184 -3.42 6.99 4.48
CA ALA A 184 -3.70 5.77 3.72
C ALA A 184 -3.92 6.05 2.23
N GLY A 185 -4.59 7.16 1.89
CA GLY A 185 -4.76 7.61 0.52
C GLY A 185 -3.44 7.99 -0.16
N VAL A 186 -2.54 8.68 0.56
CA VAL A 186 -1.19 9.00 0.07
C VAL A 186 -0.43 7.71 -0.24
N PHE A 187 -0.45 6.74 0.67
CA PHE A 187 0.17 5.43 0.43
C PHE A 187 -0.45 4.73 -0.79
N GLY A 188 -1.78 4.56 -0.78
CA GLY A 188 -2.51 3.81 -1.80
C GLY A 188 -2.30 4.32 -3.23
N LYS A 189 -2.20 5.64 -3.44
CA LYS A 189 -1.83 6.18 -4.76
C LYS A 189 -0.44 5.73 -5.22
N ASN A 190 0.54 5.74 -4.32
CA ASN A 190 1.94 5.54 -4.67
C ASN A 190 2.30 4.05 -4.78
N THR A 191 1.57 3.16 -4.10
CA THR A 191 1.89 1.73 -4.04
C THR A 191 0.87 0.84 -4.74
N VAL A 192 -0.35 1.33 -4.99
CA VAL A 192 -1.41 0.59 -5.68
C VAL A 192 -2.04 1.46 -6.79
N PRO A 193 -1.23 1.93 -7.77
CA PRO A 193 -1.66 2.89 -8.79
C PRO A 193 -2.72 2.35 -9.76
N GLU A 194 -2.89 1.03 -9.82
CA GLU A 194 -3.80 0.38 -10.76
C GLU A 194 -5.26 0.36 -10.29
N VAL A 195 -5.53 0.63 -9.02
CA VAL A 195 -6.91 0.80 -8.53
C VAL A 195 -7.39 2.19 -8.92
N THR A 196 -8.44 2.23 -9.73
CA THR A 196 -9.05 3.44 -10.30
C THR A 196 -9.80 4.25 -9.24
N ASP A 197 -10.10 5.52 -9.53
CA ASP A 197 -10.82 6.37 -8.58
C ASP A 197 -12.25 5.86 -8.30
N SER A 198 -12.91 5.28 -9.30
CA SER A 198 -14.23 4.66 -9.11
C SER A 198 -14.17 3.41 -8.23
N GLU A 199 -13.10 2.62 -8.35
CA GLU A 199 -12.89 1.45 -7.49
C GLU A 199 -12.57 1.89 -6.06
N TRP A 200 -11.72 2.91 -5.86
CA TRP A 200 -11.48 3.48 -4.54
C TRP A 200 -12.75 4.03 -3.91
N ALA A 201 -13.55 4.80 -4.66
CA ALA A 201 -14.81 5.33 -4.15
C ALA A 201 -15.78 4.24 -3.71
N ALA A 202 -15.85 3.13 -4.46
CA ALA A 202 -16.65 1.97 -4.06
C ALA A 202 -16.08 1.27 -2.82
N ALA A 203 -14.77 1.05 -2.79
CA ALA A 203 -14.08 0.34 -1.72
C ALA A 203 -14.14 1.12 -0.39
N THR A 204 -13.82 2.42 -0.40
CA THR A 204 -13.88 3.28 0.79
C THR A 204 -15.30 3.32 1.35
N PHE A 205 -16.32 3.41 0.49
CA PHE A 205 -17.71 3.42 0.92
C PHE A 205 -18.09 2.12 1.64
N VAL A 206 -17.70 0.96 1.10
CA VAL A 206 -17.97 -0.35 1.71
C VAL A 206 -17.27 -0.47 3.06
N VAL A 207 -15.96 -0.21 3.11
CA VAL A 207 -15.16 -0.41 4.31
C VAL A 207 -15.52 0.58 5.40
N TYR A 208 -15.58 1.89 5.08
CA TYR A 208 -15.89 2.90 6.07
C TYR A 208 -17.31 2.79 6.59
N ARG A 209 -18.28 2.35 5.78
CA ARG A 209 -19.62 2.03 6.29
C ARG A 209 -19.60 0.86 7.27
N ALA A 210 -18.83 -0.19 6.97
CA ALA A 210 -18.75 -1.39 7.80
C ALA A 210 -18.00 -1.18 9.13
N MET A 211 -16.93 -0.40 9.12
CA MET A 211 -16.15 -0.03 10.32
C MET A 211 -16.87 0.95 11.26
N SER A 212 -17.87 1.64 10.72
CA SER A 212 -18.52 2.75 11.40
C SER A 212 -19.68 2.33 12.33
N ASP A 213 -20.04 1.05 12.41
CA ASP A 213 -21.14 0.54 13.26
C ASP A 213 -22.42 1.42 13.26
N GLY A 214 -22.75 2.02 12.10
CA GLY A 214 -23.89 2.93 11.97
C GLY A 214 -23.61 4.42 12.19
N LEU A 215 -22.38 4.92 11.95
CA LEU A 215 -22.16 6.36 11.80
C LEU A 215 -23.13 6.97 10.77
N ASP A 216 -23.42 8.25 10.97
CA ASP A 216 -24.14 9.07 10.00
C ASP A 216 -23.41 9.10 8.65
N MET A 217 -24.16 9.18 7.55
CA MET A 217 -23.66 9.23 6.18
C MET A 217 -22.65 10.37 5.97
N ASP A 218 -22.78 11.46 6.71
CA ASP A 218 -21.84 12.57 6.71
C ASP A 218 -20.44 12.12 7.13
N LYS A 219 -20.32 11.30 8.18
CA LYS A 219 -19.02 10.80 8.64
C LYS A 219 -18.38 9.83 7.65
N ILE A 220 -19.18 8.98 6.99
CA ILE A 220 -18.68 8.10 5.92
C ILE A 220 -18.15 8.95 4.75
N THR A 221 -18.85 10.05 4.44
CA THR A 221 -18.45 11.01 3.41
C THR A 221 -17.16 11.71 3.79
N ASP A 222 -17.01 12.16 5.03
CA ASP A 222 -15.78 12.81 5.53
C ASP A 222 -14.58 11.88 5.45
N ARG A 223 -14.71 10.61 5.88
CA ARG A 223 -13.63 9.62 5.75
C ARG A 223 -13.24 9.37 4.29
N THR A 224 -14.23 9.24 3.41
CA THR A 224 -14.00 9.06 1.97
C THR A 224 -13.31 10.29 1.35
N LYS A 225 -13.72 11.50 1.74
CA LYS A 225 -13.10 12.76 1.31
C LYS A 225 -11.68 12.87 1.82
N ALA A 226 -11.41 12.47 3.06
CA ALA A 226 -10.07 12.50 3.63
C ALA A 226 -9.13 11.54 2.89
N PHE A 227 -9.55 10.29 2.67
CA PHE A 227 -8.80 9.33 1.85
C PHE A 227 -8.51 9.88 0.44
N THR A 228 -9.53 10.42 -0.22
CA THR A 228 -9.40 11.01 -1.56
C THR A 228 -8.44 12.20 -1.56
N THR A 229 -8.50 13.05 -0.53
CA THR A 229 -7.57 14.17 -0.35
C THR A 229 -6.13 13.68 -0.27
N GLY A 230 -5.91 12.58 0.45
CA GLY A 230 -4.63 11.89 0.51
C GLY A 230 -4.14 11.38 -0.83
N ARG A 231 -5.02 10.70 -1.58
CA ARG A 231 -4.70 10.24 -2.95
C ARG A 231 -4.24 11.39 -3.83
N TYR A 232 -4.83 12.57 -3.72
CA TYR A 232 -4.39 13.70 -4.56
C TYR A 232 -3.34 14.61 -3.91
N GLY A 233 -2.97 14.33 -2.66
CA GLY A 233 -2.09 15.16 -1.85
C GLY A 233 -0.75 14.51 -1.55
N SER A 234 -0.19 14.95 -0.42
CA SER A 234 1.05 14.48 0.17
C SER A 234 0.91 14.36 1.68
N PHE A 235 1.98 13.91 2.35
CA PHE A 235 2.10 13.98 3.81
C PHE A 235 1.70 15.36 4.37
N ASP A 236 2.23 16.45 3.79
CA ASP A 236 1.95 17.82 4.25
C ASP A 236 0.48 18.22 4.07
N THR A 237 -0.18 17.72 3.01
CA THR A 237 -1.62 17.91 2.82
C THR A 237 -2.38 17.26 3.98
N CYS A 238 -2.04 16.02 4.32
CA CYS A 238 -2.71 15.30 5.40
C CYS A 238 -2.43 15.89 6.78
N MET A 239 -1.22 16.38 7.04
CA MET A 239 -0.89 17.01 8.32
C MET A 239 -1.68 18.29 8.60
N ARG A 240 -2.16 18.96 7.54
CA ARG A 240 -3.02 20.15 7.62
C ARG A 240 -4.51 19.84 7.45
N TYR A 241 -4.90 18.57 7.35
CA TYR A 241 -6.29 18.20 7.12
C TYR A 241 -7.14 18.47 8.38
N THR A 242 -8.19 19.28 8.22
CA THR A 242 -9.06 19.69 9.33
C THR A 242 -10.52 19.26 9.20
N GLY A 243 -10.88 18.48 8.17
CA GLY A 243 -12.27 18.15 7.80
C GLY A 243 -12.70 18.81 6.49
#